data_AF-A0A9D6TFE9-F1
#
_entry.id   AF-A0A9D6TFE9-F1
#
_cell.length_a   1.000
_cell.length_b   1.000
_cell.length_c   1.000
_cell.angle_alpha   90.00
_cell.angle_beta   90.00
_cell.angle_gamma   90.00
#
_symmetry.space_group_name_H-M   'P 1'
#
loop_
_entity.id
_entity.type
_entity.pdbx_description
1 polymer ?
#
loop_
_entity_poly.entity_id
_entity_poly.type
_entity_poly.pdbx_seq_one_letter_code
_entity_poly.pdbx_strand_id
1 'polypeptide(L)'
;MTHFANSTEGRPMDDSEADSSSLPGSDPITRWYDGFQTSAHFERLPDAHRERAWGVIEIFSSYSLDHTGESPGRWAAAGVRACCLEILPRKFTGDETFFKAVAPVLSAFSLHRDEQHLLKRGQALARMVATLDRQLVAHATDPRAGCNWK
;
A
#
# COMPACT_ATOMS: atom_id res chain seq x y z
N MET A 1 -3.19 -35.59 -63.25
CA MET A 1 -4.27 -36.26 -62.50
C MET A 1 -3.69 -36.53 -61.11
N THR A 2 -4.06 -35.67 -60.14
CA THR A 2 -4.82 -36.02 -58.91
C THR A 2 -4.01 -36.85 -57.92
N HIS A 3 -3.89 -36.62 -56.61
CA HIS A 3 -4.43 -35.70 -55.59
C HIS A 3 -3.67 -36.13 -54.28
N PHE A 4 -3.37 -35.24 -53.32
CA PHE A 4 -3.84 -35.26 -51.90
C PHE A 4 -3.89 -36.65 -51.20
N ALA A 5 -3.47 -36.91 -49.95
CA ALA A 5 -3.09 -36.16 -48.75
C ALA A 5 -2.41 -37.20 -47.78
N ASN A 6 -1.36 -36.89 -47.03
CA ASN A 6 -1.29 -36.33 -45.66
C ASN A 6 -1.49 -37.30 -44.48
N SER A 7 -0.73 -37.01 -43.40
CA SER A 7 -0.89 -37.39 -41.98
C SER A 7 -0.31 -38.74 -41.52
N THR A 8 0.70 -38.70 -40.64
CA THR A 8 0.46 -38.59 -39.19
C THR A 8 1.73 -38.24 -38.40
N GLU A 9 1.58 -37.20 -37.58
CA GLU A 9 2.16 -37.06 -36.23
C GLU A 9 3.69 -36.92 -36.06
N GLY A 10 4.14 -35.67 -36.18
CA GLY A 10 5.19 -35.12 -35.32
C GLY A 10 4.73 -33.75 -34.85
N ARG A 11 3.86 -33.68 -33.83
CA ARG A 11 3.55 -32.39 -33.19
C ARG A 11 4.75 -32.01 -32.32
N PRO A 12 5.39 -30.85 -32.55
CA PRO A 12 6.28 -30.28 -31.54
C PRO A 12 5.43 -29.97 -30.30
N MET A 13 5.94 -30.42 -29.14
CA MET A 13 5.54 -29.87 -27.84
C MET A 13 5.88 -28.39 -27.87
N ASP A 14 4.87 -27.61 -28.20
CA ASP A 14 4.83 -26.19 -27.93
C ASP A 14 4.76 -26.08 -26.40
N ASP A 15 5.91 -25.79 -25.78
CA ASP A 15 5.97 -25.20 -24.44
C ASP A 15 5.33 -23.80 -24.53
N SER A 16 4.01 -23.75 -24.75
CA SER A 16 3.15 -22.69 -24.27
C SER A 16 3.10 -22.83 -22.75
N GLU A 17 4.22 -22.44 -22.12
CA GLU A 17 4.27 -22.19 -20.70
C GLU A 17 3.16 -21.19 -20.41
N ALA A 18 2.29 -21.63 -19.51
CA ALA A 18 0.98 -21.08 -19.25
C ALA A 18 1.00 -19.55 -19.24
N ASP A 19 0.10 -18.99 -20.04
CA ASP A 19 -0.51 -17.68 -19.86
C ASP A 19 -0.80 -17.45 -18.37
N SER A 20 0.17 -16.89 -17.66
CA SER A 20 -0.05 -16.20 -16.39
C SER A 20 -0.60 -14.82 -16.68
N SER A 21 -1.63 -14.73 -17.52
CA SER A 21 -2.57 -13.61 -17.49
C SER A 21 -3.60 -13.85 -16.38
N SER A 22 -3.12 -14.17 -15.18
CA SER A 22 -3.74 -13.52 -14.03
C SER A 22 -3.24 -12.09 -14.07
N LEU A 23 -3.95 -11.22 -14.78
CA LEU A 23 -4.05 -9.85 -14.30
C LEU A 23 -5.12 -9.92 -13.20
N PRO A 24 -4.74 -10.15 -11.92
CA PRO A 24 -5.73 -10.11 -10.87
C PRO A 24 -6.39 -8.74 -10.93
N GLY A 25 -7.72 -8.72 -10.82
CA GLY A 25 -8.50 -7.49 -10.74
C GLY A 25 -7.77 -6.50 -9.84
N SER A 26 -7.45 -5.33 -10.38
CA SER A 26 -6.56 -4.34 -9.77
C SER A 26 -6.83 -4.23 -8.28
N ASP A 27 -5.81 -4.44 -7.46
CA ASP A 27 -5.90 -4.28 -6.01
C ASP A 27 -6.70 -3.02 -5.70
N PRO A 28 -7.67 -3.07 -4.77
CA PRO A 28 -8.50 -1.91 -4.46
C PRO A 28 -7.64 -0.69 -4.12
N ILE A 29 -6.46 -0.92 -3.52
CA ILE A 29 -5.44 0.09 -3.26
C ILE A 29 -4.97 0.82 -4.52
N THR A 30 -4.67 0.12 -5.61
CA THR A 30 -4.21 0.72 -6.87
C THR A 30 -5.26 1.70 -7.40
N ARG A 31 -6.52 1.25 -7.52
CA ARG A 31 -7.61 2.11 -7.97
C ARG A 31 -7.84 3.31 -7.05
N TRP A 32 -7.69 3.11 -5.73
CA TRP A 32 -7.89 4.19 -4.76
C TRP A 32 -6.74 5.18 -4.79
N TYR A 33 -5.53 4.72 -5.07
CA TYR A 33 -4.37 5.57 -5.23
C TYR A 33 -4.46 6.41 -6.50
N ASP A 34 -4.90 5.84 -7.63
CA ASP A 34 -5.12 6.61 -8.87
C ASP A 34 -6.10 7.78 -8.63
N GLY A 35 -7.20 7.52 -7.92
CA GLY A 35 -8.14 8.56 -7.51
C GLY A 35 -7.52 9.59 -6.55
N PHE A 36 -6.67 9.13 -5.63
CA PHE A 36 -5.98 10.00 -4.70
C PHE A 36 -4.97 10.91 -5.40
N GLN A 37 -4.19 10.43 -6.37
CA GLN A 37 -3.18 11.20 -7.09
C GLN A 37 -3.76 12.41 -7.83
N THR A 38 -5.01 12.32 -8.26
CA THR A 38 -5.73 13.42 -8.95
C THR A 38 -6.50 14.33 -7.98
N SER A 39 -6.40 14.09 -6.67
CA SER A 39 -7.13 14.84 -5.66
C SER A 39 -6.34 16.04 -5.11
N ALA A 40 -7.08 17.06 -4.66
CA ALA A 40 -6.50 18.20 -3.96
C ALA A 40 -5.77 17.82 -2.66
N HIS A 41 -6.10 16.67 -2.04
CA HIS A 41 -5.39 16.17 -0.86
C HIS A 41 -3.98 15.69 -1.19
N PHE A 42 -3.78 15.10 -2.37
CA PHE A 42 -2.46 14.71 -2.84
C PHE A 42 -1.64 15.93 -3.30
N GLU A 43 -2.26 16.87 -4.00
CA GLU A 43 -1.58 18.10 -4.44
C GLU A 43 -1.05 18.95 -3.27
N ARG A 44 -1.71 18.91 -2.11
CA ARG A 44 -1.28 19.62 -0.90
C ARG A 44 -0.10 18.95 -0.17
N LEU A 45 0.24 17.71 -0.51
CA LEU A 45 1.41 17.06 0.07
C LEU A 45 2.70 17.66 -0.51
N PRO A 46 3.74 17.84 0.31
CA PRO A 46 5.08 18.16 -0.18
C PRO A 46 5.58 17.12 -1.17
N ASP A 47 6.40 17.53 -2.15
CA ASP A 47 6.97 16.64 -3.18
C ASP A 47 7.60 15.37 -2.58
N ALA A 48 8.42 15.54 -1.55
CA ALA A 48 9.07 14.41 -0.85
C ALA A 48 8.07 13.39 -0.26
N HIS A 49 6.86 13.81 0.10
CA HIS A 49 5.81 12.91 0.59
C HIS A 49 5.01 12.29 -0.57
N ARG A 50 4.79 13.05 -1.66
CA ARG A 50 4.11 12.56 -2.87
C ARG A 50 4.89 11.43 -3.53
N GLU A 51 6.21 11.59 -3.68
CA GLU A 51 7.09 10.57 -4.26
C GLU A 51 7.04 9.25 -3.50
N ARG A 52 6.76 9.30 -2.19
CA ARG A 52 6.69 8.14 -1.30
C ARG A 52 5.28 7.64 -1.05
N ALA A 53 4.26 8.36 -1.55
CA ALA A 53 2.88 8.13 -1.15
C ALA A 53 2.40 6.72 -1.53
N TRP A 54 2.73 6.25 -2.75
CA TRP A 54 2.42 4.89 -3.19
C TRP A 54 3.00 3.86 -2.23
N GLY A 55 4.32 3.89 -2.00
CA GLY A 55 5.01 2.93 -1.15
C GLY A 55 4.47 2.95 0.29
N VAL A 56 4.19 4.12 0.85
CA VAL A 56 3.56 4.24 2.16
C VAL A 56 2.20 3.54 2.19
N ILE A 57 1.32 3.83 1.22
CA ILE A 57 -0.04 3.28 1.19
C ILE A 57 -0.01 1.78 0.94
N GLU A 58 0.79 1.31 -0.01
CA GLU A 58 0.95 -0.11 -0.35
C GLU A 58 1.47 -0.92 0.83
N ILE A 59 2.62 -0.52 1.40
CA ILE A 59 3.22 -1.19 2.56
C ILE A 59 2.24 -1.18 3.73
N PHE A 60 1.69 -0.02 4.07
CA PHE A 60 0.77 0.07 5.20
C PHE A 60 -0.46 -0.84 5.03
N SER A 61 -0.97 -0.96 3.80
CA SER A 61 -2.13 -1.81 3.49
C SER A 61 -1.83 -3.29 3.59
N SER A 62 -0.68 -3.73 3.10
CA SER A 62 -0.22 -5.12 3.29
C SER A 62 -0.09 -5.42 4.78
N TYR A 63 0.63 -4.56 5.51
CA TYR A 63 0.89 -4.74 6.92
C TYR A 63 -0.37 -4.70 7.79
N SER A 64 -1.32 -3.82 7.48
CA SER A 64 -2.60 -3.78 8.19
C SER A 64 -3.38 -5.07 7.98
N LEU A 65 -3.40 -5.59 6.75
CA LEU A 65 -4.09 -6.83 6.43
C LEU A 65 -3.43 -8.02 7.13
N ASP A 66 -2.10 -8.14 7.01
CA ASP A 66 -1.32 -9.28 7.49
C ASP A 66 -1.27 -9.37 9.02
N HIS A 67 -1.21 -8.22 9.70
CA HIS A 67 -0.98 -8.18 11.16
C HIS A 67 -2.18 -7.75 11.99
N THR A 68 -3.09 -6.96 11.44
CA THR A 68 -4.30 -6.51 12.15
C THR A 68 -5.58 -7.10 11.58
N GLY A 69 -5.50 -7.80 10.43
CA GLY A 69 -6.68 -8.33 9.73
C GLY A 69 -7.57 -7.24 9.15
N GLU A 70 -7.11 -5.99 9.12
CA GLU A 70 -7.89 -4.86 8.66
C GLU A 70 -7.59 -4.58 7.19
N SER A 71 -8.62 -4.72 6.35
CA SER A 71 -8.54 -4.30 4.96
C SER A 71 -8.59 -2.78 4.86
N PRO A 72 -7.99 -2.19 3.80
CA PRO A 72 -7.95 -0.75 3.58
C PRO A 72 -9.30 0.00 3.60
N GLY A 73 -10.40 -0.69 3.30
CA GLY A 73 -11.76 -0.11 3.39
C GLY A 73 -12.39 -0.20 4.80
N ARG A 74 -11.72 -0.89 5.73
CA ARG A 74 -12.21 -1.20 7.09
C ARG A 74 -11.23 -0.78 8.18
N TRP A 75 -10.22 0.02 7.84
CA TRP A 75 -9.27 0.55 8.80
C TRP A 75 -9.99 1.21 9.99
N ALA A 76 -9.67 0.75 11.18
CA ALA A 76 -10.12 1.30 12.43
C ALA A 76 -8.96 2.01 13.13
N ALA A 77 -9.29 2.98 13.98
CA ALA A 77 -8.28 3.77 14.66
C ALA A 77 -7.33 2.91 15.52
N ALA A 78 -7.84 1.83 16.13
CA ALA A 78 -7.03 0.93 16.94
C ALA A 78 -6.03 0.11 16.09
N GLY A 79 -6.49 -0.50 14.99
CA GLY A 79 -5.64 -1.26 14.09
C GLY A 79 -4.60 -0.39 13.41
N VAL A 80 -5.00 0.79 12.91
CA VAL A 80 -4.05 1.75 12.31
C VAL A 80 -3.01 2.21 13.32
N ARG A 81 -3.40 2.51 14.56
CA ARG A 81 -2.44 2.88 15.62
C ARG A 81 -1.47 1.75 15.93
N ALA A 82 -1.95 0.52 16.06
CA ALA A 82 -1.10 -0.64 16.30
C ALA A 82 -0.14 -0.86 15.13
N CYS A 83 -0.62 -0.73 13.89
CA CYS A 83 0.20 -0.84 12.70
C CYS A 83 1.31 0.23 12.68
N CYS A 84 0.95 1.50 12.89
CA CYS A 84 1.89 2.63 12.88
C CYS A 84 2.95 2.60 13.99
N LEU A 85 2.62 2.13 15.20
CA LEU A 85 3.53 2.24 16.35
C LEU A 85 4.26 0.94 16.70
N GLU A 86 3.63 -0.22 16.44
CA GLU A 86 4.16 -1.51 16.89
C GLU A 86 4.65 -2.36 15.72
N ILE A 87 3.93 -2.37 14.61
CA ILE A 87 4.23 -3.29 13.51
C ILE A 87 5.23 -2.67 12.55
N LEU A 88 4.88 -1.51 11.99
CA LEU A 88 5.64 -0.86 10.92
C LEU A 88 7.06 -0.48 11.37
N PRO A 89 7.30 0.14 12.54
CA PRO A 89 8.65 0.44 13.02
C PRO A 89 9.51 -0.79 13.34
N ARG A 90 8.90 -1.94 13.67
CA ARG A 90 9.63 -3.17 14.03
C ARG A 90 9.91 -4.08 12.85
N LYS A 91 9.15 -3.96 11.77
CA LYS A 91 9.16 -4.88 10.64
C LYS A 91 9.67 -4.26 9.35
N PHE A 92 9.46 -2.96 9.18
CA PHE A 92 9.89 -2.25 7.99
C PHE A 92 11.13 -1.41 8.32
N THR A 93 12.25 -1.75 7.69
CA THR A 93 13.46 -0.92 7.75
C THR A 93 13.36 0.17 6.69
N GLY A 94 12.82 1.32 7.09
CA GLY A 94 12.76 2.53 6.26
C GLY A 94 13.76 3.58 6.69
N ASP A 95 14.02 4.55 5.82
CA ASP A 95 14.70 5.80 6.19
C ASP A 95 13.75 6.74 6.94
N GLU A 96 14.29 7.66 7.74
CA GLU A 96 13.49 8.58 8.57
C GLU A 96 12.46 9.38 7.76
N THR A 97 12.82 9.74 6.52
CA THR A 97 11.96 10.42 5.54
C THR A 97 10.76 9.58 5.11
N PHE A 98 10.84 8.23 5.14
CA PHE A 98 9.70 7.37 4.87
C PHE A 98 8.72 7.48 6.03
N PHE A 99 9.22 7.32 7.24
CA PHE A 99 8.43 7.43 8.46
C PHE A 99 7.78 8.82 8.61
N LYS A 100 8.49 9.89 8.28
CA LYS A 100 7.95 11.26 8.19
C LYS A 100 6.85 11.42 7.13
N ALA A 101 6.87 10.62 6.07
CA ALA A 101 5.83 10.62 5.05
C ALA A 101 4.59 9.79 5.47
N VAL A 102 4.73 8.80 6.36
CA VAL A 102 3.63 7.88 6.73
C VAL A 102 2.41 8.64 7.25
N ALA A 103 2.58 9.45 8.30
CA ALA A 103 1.44 10.15 8.90
C ALA A 103 0.75 11.16 7.96
N PRO A 104 1.47 12.08 7.27
CA PRO A 104 0.82 13.03 6.38
C PRO A 104 0.16 12.36 5.17
N VAL A 105 0.78 11.34 4.57
CA VAL A 105 0.20 10.59 3.44
C VAL A 105 -1.05 9.84 3.87
N LEU A 106 -1.00 9.07 4.96
CA LEU A 106 -2.15 8.32 5.44
C LEU A 106 -3.29 9.24 5.90
N SER A 107 -2.98 10.40 6.48
CA SER A 107 -3.96 11.42 6.83
C SER A 107 -4.67 11.96 5.59
N ALA A 108 -3.92 12.41 4.59
CA ALA A 108 -4.46 12.93 3.33
C ALA A 108 -5.27 11.86 2.56
N PHE A 109 -4.76 10.63 2.50
CA PHE A 109 -5.47 9.51 1.87
C PHE A 109 -6.78 9.21 2.60
N SER A 110 -6.77 9.15 3.94
CA SER A 110 -7.98 8.87 4.72
C SER A 110 -9.05 9.96 4.58
N LEU A 111 -8.66 11.23 4.44
CA LEU A 111 -9.58 12.33 4.17
C LEU A 111 -10.21 12.21 2.78
N HIS A 112 -9.39 11.97 1.75
CA HIS A 112 -9.89 11.73 0.39
C HIS A 112 -10.89 10.57 0.36
N ARG A 113 -10.61 9.49 1.11
CA ARG A 113 -11.46 8.31 1.22
C ARG A 113 -12.76 8.54 1.99
N ASP A 114 -12.75 9.44 2.96
CA ASP A 114 -13.95 9.88 3.70
C ASP A 114 -14.91 10.65 2.77
N GLU A 115 -14.37 11.52 1.91
CA GLU A 115 -15.15 12.30 0.93
C GLU A 115 -15.84 11.40 -0.10
N GLN A 116 -15.24 10.26 -0.44
CA GLN A 116 -15.84 9.26 -1.32
C GLN A 116 -16.83 8.33 -0.59
N HIS A 117 -17.02 8.49 0.73
CA HIS A 117 -17.76 7.58 1.60
C HIS A 117 -17.26 6.13 1.59
N LEU A 118 -16.01 5.92 1.18
CA LEU A 118 -15.41 4.60 1.06
C LEU A 118 -14.63 4.17 2.30
N LEU A 119 -14.40 5.10 3.25
CA LEU A 119 -13.87 4.82 4.57
C LEU A 119 -14.77 5.47 5.62
N LYS A 120 -15.37 4.65 6.49
CA LYS A 120 -16.19 5.16 7.59
C LYS A 120 -15.29 5.82 8.64
N ARG A 121 -15.57 7.09 8.97
CA ARG A 121 -14.81 7.87 9.96
C ARG A 121 -13.39 8.21 9.50
N GLY A 122 -13.17 8.39 8.20
CA GLY A 122 -11.84 8.72 7.66
C GLY A 122 -11.29 10.04 8.21
N GLN A 123 -12.14 11.03 8.52
CA GLN A 123 -11.70 12.24 9.26
C GLN A 123 -11.15 11.96 10.65
N ALA A 124 -11.81 11.07 11.42
CA ALA A 124 -11.33 10.71 12.76
C ALA A 124 -10.01 9.93 12.67
N LEU A 125 -9.88 9.08 11.65
CA LEU A 125 -8.67 8.33 11.37
C LEU A 125 -7.51 9.27 11.00
N ALA A 126 -7.75 10.22 10.09
CA ALA A 126 -6.78 11.22 9.67
C ALA A 126 -6.24 12.05 10.85
N ARG A 127 -7.14 12.52 11.73
CA ARG A 127 -6.75 13.25 12.95
C ARG A 127 -5.90 12.38 13.88
N MET A 128 -6.30 11.13 14.08
CA MET A 128 -5.55 10.20 14.93
C MET A 128 -4.15 9.96 14.36
N VAL A 129 -4.04 9.64 13.08
CA VAL A 129 -2.74 9.42 12.40
C VAL A 129 -1.85 10.65 12.49
N ALA A 130 -2.40 11.85 12.30
CA ALA A 130 -1.63 13.09 12.44
C ALA A 130 -1.03 13.29 13.85
N THR A 131 -1.70 12.79 14.91
CA THR A 131 -1.13 12.81 16.27
C THR A 131 -0.04 11.76 16.50
N LEU A 132 0.01 10.73 15.67
CA LEU A 132 1.02 9.66 15.77
C LEU A 132 2.33 10.03 15.09
N ASP A 133 2.37 11.04 14.22
CA ASP A 133 3.54 11.43 13.43
C ASP A 133 4.86 11.44 14.23
N ARG A 134 4.88 12.19 15.34
CA ARG A 134 6.06 12.28 16.22
C ARG A 134 6.42 10.95 16.90
N GLN A 135 5.41 10.17 17.30
CA GLN A 135 5.62 8.87 17.95
C GLN A 135 6.15 7.86 16.94
N LEU A 136 5.60 7.84 15.72
CA LEU A 136 6.01 6.94 14.66
C LEU A 136 7.48 7.19 14.28
N VAL A 137 7.89 8.44 14.08
CA VAL A 137 9.30 8.78 13.81
C VAL A 137 10.18 8.42 15.00
N ALA A 138 9.77 8.71 16.23
CA ALA A 138 10.54 8.35 17.43
C ALA A 138 10.71 6.83 17.58
N HIS A 139 9.67 6.04 17.35
CA HIS A 139 9.72 4.58 17.41
C HIS A 139 10.56 3.98 16.28
N ALA A 140 10.53 4.57 15.09
CA ALA A 140 11.34 4.12 13.96
C ALA A 140 12.83 4.47 14.09
N THR A 141 13.13 5.58 14.76
CA THR A 141 14.51 6.03 15.02
C THR A 141 15.06 5.54 16.36
N ASP A 142 14.24 4.85 17.17
CA ASP A 142 14.69 4.26 18.41
C ASP A 142 15.68 3.11 18.09
N PRO A 143 16.96 3.22 18.50
CA PRO A 143 17.96 2.18 18.25
C PRO A 143 17.60 0.83 18.90
N ARG A 144 16.64 0.80 19.83
CA ARG A 144 16.12 -0.41 20.47
C ARG A 144 14.94 -1.06 19.74
N ALA A 145 14.25 -0.33 18.86
CA ALA A 145 13.09 -0.84 18.13
C ALA A 145 13.48 -1.74 16.94
N GLY A 146 14.71 -1.61 16.46
CA GLY A 146 15.26 -2.50 15.44
C GLY A 146 16.15 -1.79 14.43
N CYS A 147 17.35 -1.39 14.84
CA CYS A 147 18.62 -1.63 14.13
C CYS A 147 19.72 -0.72 14.66
N ASN A 148 20.82 -1.38 15.04
CA ASN A 148 22.14 -0.82 15.28
C ASN A 148 22.66 -0.21 13.97
N TRP A 149 22.59 1.11 13.81
CA TRP A 149 23.25 1.81 12.71
C TRP A 149 24.74 1.94 13.07
N LYS A 150 25.57 1.10 12.47
CA LYS A 150 27.02 1.25 12.51
C LYS A 150 27.58 0.95 11.13
#